data_AF-A0A1M5PPM5-F1
#
_entry.id   AF-A0A1M5PPM5-F1
#
_cell.length_a   1.000
_cell.length_b   1.000
_cell.length_c   1.000
_cell.angle_alpha   90.00
_cell.angle_beta   90.00
_cell.angle_gamma   90.00
#
_symmetry.space_group_name_H-M   'P 1'
#
loop_
_entity.id
_entity.type
_entity.pdbx_description
1 polymer ?
#
loop_
_entity_poly.entity_id
_entity_poly.type
_entity_poly.pdbx_seq_one_letter_code
_entity_poly.pdbx_strand_id
1 'polypeptide(L)'
;MASTSRLRTALNDGLLVLPEGAGNIVRPKVDFDIGALADHPLTISTTFAPDAELWSGSGYDVAQNLSPASFTVINVPRSKAFAKALVAQAATQSDLIIVDGDKTDGVDSLFKACRKVLGDVPSVTKNHGRMFWFERTDAFRDWMSEGPKVGAHGFFTTAGIFSDGAIDKGSALLLEKLPKDLSAKIADLGAGWGYLSAGILDRTGVESLTLVEAEEMALDCAKLNITDDRASFHWADARTFEPPEKFDAAVMNPPFHTGREGDPSLGQDFIRSAARMLKPNGDLWMVANRHLPYEATINECFQKVAPVEGSAGFKIVKASRPKG
;
A
#
# COMPACT_ATOMS: atom_id res chain seq x y z
N MET A 1 -21.91 20.55 14.09
CA MET A 1 -22.14 20.28 12.65
C MET A 1 -20.87 19.63 12.11
N ALA A 2 -20.98 18.49 11.41
CA ALA A 2 -19.80 17.91 10.77
C ALA A 2 -19.20 18.92 9.78
N SER A 3 -17.87 19.07 9.76
CA SER A 3 -17.20 19.96 8.81
C SER A 3 -17.44 19.46 7.39
N THR A 4 -18.01 20.31 6.53
CA THR A 4 -18.25 19.98 5.11
C THR A 4 -16.91 19.74 4.39
N SER A 5 -16.85 18.70 3.54
CA SER A 5 -15.65 18.37 2.76
C SER A 5 -15.21 19.51 1.82
N ARG A 6 -13.95 19.52 1.38
CA ARG A 6 -13.43 20.49 0.40
C ARG A 6 -14.20 20.40 -0.93
N LEU A 7 -14.46 19.18 -1.38
CA LEU A 7 -15.21 18.88 -2.60
C LEU A 7 -16.62 19.47 -2.54
N ARG A 8 -17.39 19.12 -1.51
CA ARG A 8 -18.77 19.62 -1.35
C ARG A 8 -18.83 21.13 -1.15
N THR A 9 -17.82 21.74 -0.51
CA THR A 9 -17.70 23.19 -0.41
C THR A 9 -17.55 23.82 -1.80
N ALA A 10 -16.64 23.31 -2.65
CA ALA A 10 -16.43 23.88 -3.99
C ALA A 10 -17.65 23.73 -4.91
N LEU A 11 -18.37 22.61 -4.81
CA LEU A 11 -19.60 22.37 -5.58
C LEU A 11 -20.74 23.30 -5.11
N ASN A 12 -20.99 23.37 -3.81
CA ASN A 12 -22.07 24.21 -3.25
C ASN A 12 -21.85 25.70 -3.50
N ASP A 13 -20.60 26.16 -3.43
CA ASP A 13 -20.24 27.56 -3.65
C ASP A 13 -20.16 27.92 -5.14
N GLY A 14 -20.41 26.96 -6.05
CA GLY A 14 -20.36 27.15 -7.50
C GLY A 14 -18.95 27.42 -8.06
N LEU A 15 -17.90 27.12 -7.28
CA LEU A 15 -16.51 27.28 -7.69
C LEU A 15 -16.07 26.18 -8.66
N LEU A 16 -16.64 25.00 -8.52
CA LEU A 16 -16.39 23.81 -9.33
C LEU A 16 -17.70 23.34 -9.94
N VAL A 17 -17.70 23.12 -11.24
CA VAL A 17 -18.82 22.48 -11.97
C VAL A 17 -18.29 21.20 -12.58
N LEU A 18 -18.92 20.07 -12.27
CA LEU A 18 -18.53 18.78 -12.83
C LEU A 18 -19.13 18.60 -14.23
N PRO A 19 -18.36 18.09 -15.21
CA PRO A 19 -18.92 17.70 -16.49
C PRO A 19 -19.88 16.52 -16.34
N GLU A 20 -20.87 16.42 -17.22
CA GLU A 20 -21.76 15.26 -17.30
C GLU A 20 -20.97 13.99 -17.66
N GLY A 21 -21.41 12.84 -17.14
CA GLY A 21 -20.83 11.53 -17.44
C GLY A 21 -20.10 10.88 -16.25
N ALA A 22 -19.33 9.84 -16.55
CA ALA A 22 -18.67 9.02 -15.54
C ALA A 22 -17.44 9.72 -14.93
N GLY A 23 -17.17 9.41 -13.66
CA GLY A 23 -16.02 9.92 -12.93
C GLY A 23 -15.12 8.82 -12.39
N ASN A 24 -13.82 9.08 -12.34
CA ASN A 24 -12.87 8.25 -11.60
C ASN A 24 -12.56 8.87 -10.23
N ILE A 25 -12.40 8.04 -9.22
CA ILE A 25 -11.90 8.45 -7.91
C ILE A 25 -10.65 7.63 -7.60
N VAL A 26 -9.49 8.29 -7.61
CA VAL A 26 -8.19 7.66 -7.42
C VAL A 26 -7.82 7.70 -5.94
N ARG A 27 -7.55 6.51 -5.39
CA ARG A 27 -7.12 6.23 -4.01
C ARG A 27 -7.92 6.97 -2.93
N PRO A 28 -9.28 6.94 -2.97
CA PRO A 28 -10.08 7.60 -1.94
C PRO A 28 -9.77 7.06 -0.55
N LYS A 29 -9.58 7.98 0.39
CA LYS A 29 -9.55 7.62 1.81
C LYS A 29 -10.91 7.05 2.22
N VAL A 30 -10.92 6.21 3.26
CA VAL A 30 -12.16 5.60 3.81
C VAL A 30 -13.22 6.65 4.16
N ASP A 31 -12.81 7.85 4.57
CA ASP A 31 -13.67 8.97 4.95
C ASP A 31 -13.92 9.97 3.80
N PHE A 32 -13.56 9.63 2.55
CA PHE A 32 -13.82 10.47 1.39
C PHE A 32 -15.33 10.68 1.20
N ASP A 33 -15.74 11.93 0.98
CA ASP A 33 -17.14 12.33 0.79
C ASP A 33 -17.64 11.96 -0.62
N ILE A 34 -17.73 10.66 -0.89
CA ILE A 34 -18.19 10.12 -2.17
C ILE A 34 -19.63 10.51 -2.48
N GLY A 35 -20.44 10.75 -1.45
CA GLY A 35 -21.83 11.21 -1.60
C GLY A 35 -21.94 12.60 -2.22
N ALA A 36 -20.85 13.37 -2.35
CA ALA A 36 -20.83 14.61 -3.11
C ALA A 36 -20.86 14.38 -4.63
N LEU A 37 -20.68 13.13 -5.07
CA LEU A 37 -20.58 12.70 -6.46
C LEU A 37 -21.68 11.67 -6.82
N ALA A 38 -22.72 11.55 -6.00
CA ALA A 38 -23.73 10.49 -6.11
C ALA A 38 -24.53 10.51 -7.42
N ASP A 39 -24.56 11.63 -8.13
CA ASP A 39 -25.28 11.79 -9.41
C ASP A 39 -24.49 11.26 -10.62
N HIS A 40 -23.28 10.74 -10.41
CA HIS A 40 -22.41 10.23 -11.46
C HIS A 40 -22.18 8.72 -11.34
N PRO A 41 -22.02 8.00 -12.47
CA PRO A 41 -21.38 6.69 -12.47
C PRO A 41 -19.92 6.85 -12.02
N LEU A 42 -19.47 6.05 -11.04
CA LEU A 42 -18.14 6.19 -10.44
C LEU A 42 -17.35 4.89 -10.52
N THR A 43 -16.10 5.00 -10.95
CA THR A 43 -15.10 3.94 -10.84
C THR A 43 -14.03 4.36 -9.84
N ILE A 44 -13.76 3.50 -8.85
CA ILE A 44 -12.68 3.69 -7.89
C ILE A 44 -11.40 3.10 -8.47
N SER A 45 -10.38 3.93 -8.60
CA SER A 45 -9.05 3.51 -9.03
C SER A 45 -8.12 3.36 -7.83
N THR A 46 -7.74 2.13 -7.47
CA THR A 46 -6.80 1.88 -6.37
C THR A 46 -5.99 0.62 -6.63
N THR A 47 -4.71 0.67 -6.24
CA THR A 47 -3.77 -0.45 -6.28
C THR A 47 -3.60 -1.11 -4.90
N PHE A 48 -4.32 -0.62 -3.88
CA PHE A 48 -4.26 -1.15 -2.52
C PHE A 48 -5.44 -2.07 -2.24
N ALA A 49 -5.17 -3.37 -2.04
CA ALA A 49 -6.19 -4.42 -1.91
C ALA A 49 -7.24 -4.15 -0.81
N PRO A 50 -6.88 -3.69 0.42
CA PRO A 50 -7.89 -3.37 1.44
C PRO A 50 -8.89 -2.29 0.99
N ASP A 51 -8.42 -1.28 0.25
CA ASP A 51 -9.31 -0.24 -0.29
C ASP A 51 -10.18 -0.82 -1.40
N ALA A 52 -9.61 -1.66 -2.28
CA ALA A 52 -10.36 -2.31 -3.34
C ALA A 52 -11.49 -3.19 -2.80
N GLU A 53 -11.20 -4.00 -1.78
CA GLU A 53 -12.19 -4.85 -1.09
C GLU A 53 -13.29 -4.00 -0.43
N LEU A 54 -12.92 -2.92 0.27
CA LEU A 54 -13.87 -2.01 0.92
C LEU A 54 -14.84 -1.37 -0.09
N TRP A 55 -14.31 -0.80 -1.16
CA TRP A 55 -15.11 -0.05 -2.14
C TRP A 55 -15.96 -0.98 -3.00
N SER A 56 -15.42 -2.15 -3.38
CA SER A 56 -16.19 -3.17 -4.08
C SER A 56 -17.32 -3.72 -3.21
N GLY A 57 -17.05 -4.00 -1.92
CA GLY A 57 -18.07 -4.41 -0.95
C GLY A 57 -19.13 -3.33 -0.68
N SER A 58 -18.81 -2.07 -0.97
CA SER A 58 -19.75 -0.94 -0.90
C SER A 58 -20.55 -0.73 -2.19
N GLY A 59 -20.37 -1.59 -3.20
CA GLY A 59 -21.14 -1.60 -4.46
C GLY A 59 -20.57 -0.70 -5.56
N TYR A 60 -19.32 -0.25 -5.45
CA TYR A 60 -18.66 0.53 -6.50
C TYR A 60 -17.83 -0.35 -7.43
N ASP A 61 -17.74 0.07 -8.70
CA ASP A 61 -16.78 -0.52 -9.63
C ASP A 61 -15.36 -0.14 -9.20
N VAL A 62 -14.48 -1.13 -9.12
CA VAL A 62 -13.08 -0.94 -8.73
C VAL A 62 -12.17 -1.42 -9.85
N ALA A 63 -11.17 -0.60 -10.19
CA ALA A 63 -10.12 -0.94 -11.14
C ALA A 63 -8.76 -0.49 -10.60
N GLN A 64 -7.68 -1.12 -11.06
CA GLN A 64 -6.33 -0.68 -10.70
C GLN A 64 -5.79 0.40 -11.63
N ASN A 65 -6.26 0.40 -12.89
CA ASN A 65 -5.88 1.38 -13.90
C ASN A 65 -6.94 2.46 -14.06
N LEU A 66 -6.50 3.69 -14.38
CA LEU A 66 -7.41 4.75 -14.81
C LEU A 66 -7.90 4.51 -16.24
N SER A 67 -9.22 4.59 -16.43
CA SER A 67 -9.89 4.63 -17.73
C SER A 67 -10.24 6.08 -18.12
N PRO A 68 -10.52 6.36 -19.41
CA PRO A 68 -11.08 7.65 -19.80
C PRO A 68 -12.38 7.97 -19.06
N ALA A 69 -12.53 9.19 -18.57
CA ALA A 69 -13.71 9.65 -17.81
C ALA A 69 -13.94 11.15 -17.96
N SER A 70 -15.16 11.63 -17.71
CA SER A 70 -15.47 13.06 -17.75
C SER A 70 -14.70 13.84 -16.68
N PHE A 71 -14.52 13.27 -15.49
CA PHE A 71 -13.65 13.84 -14.47
C PHE A 71 -12.87 12.76 -13.70
N THR A 72 -11.75 13.16 -13.11
CA THR A 72 -10.97 12.33 -12.17
C THR A 72 -10.70 13.12 -10.89
N VAL A 73 -10.99 12.53 -9.73
CA VAL A 73 -10.60 13.03 -8.41
C VAL A 73 -9.39 12.25 -7.90
N ILE A 74 -8.25 12.91 -7.73
CA ILE A 74 -7.02 12.32 -7.18
C ILE A 74 -6.90 12.67 -5.71
N ASN A 75 -6.91 11.65 -4.86
CA ASN A 75 -6.53 11.79 -3.46
C ASN A 75 -5.01 11.65 -3.34
N VAL A 76 -4.34 12.73 -2.93
CA VAL A 76 -2.87 12.83 -3.00
C VAL A 76 -2.18 11.79 -2.10
N PRO A 77 -1.36 10.88 -2.66
CA PRO A 77 -0.53 9.99 -1.85
C PRO A 77 0.68 10.75 -1.29
N ARG A 78 1.26 10.24 -0.19
CA ARG A 78 2.44 10.85 0.44
C ARG A 78 3.68 10.88 -0.46
N SER A 79 3.80 9.94 -1.39
CA SER A 79 4.92 9.92 -2.35
C SER A 79 4.71 11.00 -3.42
N LYS A 80 5.59 12.01 -3.41
CA LYS A 80 5.55 13.11 -4.37
C LYS A 80 5.72 12.65 -5.83
N ALA A 81 6.62 11.69 -6.08
CA ALA A 81 6.84 11.15 -7.41
C ALA A 81 5.59 10.39 -7.90
N PHE A 82 4.97 9.60 -7.04
CA PHE A 82 3.74 8.89 -7.37
C PHE A 82 2.55 9.85 -7.58
N ALA A 83 2.40 10.86 -6.73
CA ALA A 83 1.35 11.87 -6.88
C ALA A 83 1.46 12.63 -8.22
N LYS A 84 2.69 12.91 -8.67
CA LYS A 84 2.95 13.49 -9.99
C LYS A 84 2.56 12.55 -11.13
N ALA A 85 2.88 11.25 -11.02
CA ALA A 85 2.52 10.27 -12.02
C ALA A 85 1.00 10.11 -12.15
N LEU A 86 0.26 10.10 -11.03
CA LEU A 86 -1.21 10.10 -11.04
C LEU A 86 -1.78 11.34 -11.72
N VAL A 87 -1.24 12.53 -11.43
CA VAL A 87 -1.62 13.78 -12.10
C VAL A 87 -1.38 13.68 -13.61
N ALA A 88 -0.22 13.19 -14.04
CA ALA A 88 0.13 13.05 -15.45
C ALA A 88 -0.80 12.07 -16.18
N GLN A 89 -1.11 10.94 -15.55
CA GLN A 89 -2.04 9.95 -16.08
C GLN A 89 -3.44 10.55 -16.23
N ALA A 90 -4.01 11.09 -15.15
CA ALA A 90 -5.35 11.69 -15.17
C ALA A 90 -5.47 12.86 -16.16
N ALA A 91 -4.43 13.69 -16.29
CA ALA A 91 -4.41 14.84 -17.20
C ALA A 91 -4.63 14.47 -18.67
N THR A 92 -4.32 13.22 -19.05
CA THR A 92 -4.52 12.71 -20.42
C THR A 92 -5.79 11.87 -20.59
N GLN A 93 -6.37 11.39 -19.49
CA GLN A 93 -7.51 10.47 -19.48
C GLN A 93 -8.85 11.16 -19.19
N SER A 94 -8.84 12.32 -18.53
CA SER A 94 -10.08 13.01 -18.13
C SER A 94 -10.18 14.45 -18.60
N ASP A 95 -11.42 14.92 -18.79
CA ASP A 95 -11.70 16.30 -19.20
C ASP A 95 -11.44 17.28 -18.07
N LEU A 96 -11.81 16.90 -16.84
CA LEU A 96 -11.57 17.66 -15.62
C LEU A 96 -10.75 16.84 -14.61
N ILE A 97 -9.68 17.42 -14.10
CA ILE A 97 -8.81 16.80 -13.09
C ILE A 97 -8.94 17.59 -11.80
N ILE A 98 -9.35 16.91 -10.74
CA ILE A 98 -9.50 17.46 -9.40
C ILE A 98 -8.46 16.77 -8.53
N VAL A 99 -7.67 17.53 -7.79
CA VAL A 99 -6.63 17.02 -6.90
C VAL A 99 -6.94 17.49 -5.49
N ASP A 100 -7.19 16.54 -4.58
CA ASP A 100 -7.49 16.79 -3.18
C ASP A 100 -6.49 16.09 -2.26
N GLY A 101 -6.07 16.76 -1.20
CA GLY A 101 -5.24 16.12 -0.19
C GLY A 101 -4.94 16.99 1.01
N ASP A 102 -4.28 16.39 1.98
CA ASP A 102 -3.85 17.08 3.18
C ASP A 102 -2.46 17.67 3.02
N LYS A 103 -2.15 18.73 3.76
CA LYS A 103 -0.81 19.35 3.74
C LYS A 103 0.29 18.37 4.12
N THR A 104 -0.02 17.42 5.00
CA THR A 104 0.89 16.35 5.43
C THR A 104 1.20 15.34 4.34
N ASP A 105 0.28 15.18 3.37
CA ASP A 105 0.48 14.30 2.22
C ASP A 105 1.16 15.04 1.05
N GLY A 106 1.45 16.34 1.22
CA GLY A 106 2.26 17.12 0.28
C GLY A 106 1.47 17.88 -0.80
N VAL A 107 0.14 18.01 -0.65
CA VAL A 107 -0.73 18.67 -1.65
C VAL A 107 -0.28 20.08 -2.03
N ASP A 108 0.21 20.89 -1.08
CA ASP A 108 0.66 22.26 -1.35
C ASP A 108 1.90 22.27 -2.26
N SER A 109 2.78 21.26 -2.14
CA SER A 109 3.94 21.12 -3.02
C SER A 109 3.55 20.68 -4.42
N LEU A 110 2.55 19.79 -4.53
CA LEU A 110 2.01 19.35 -5.81
C LEU A 110 1.28 20.50 -6.53
N PHE A 111 0.45 21.26 -5.81
CA PHE A 111 -0.22 22.45 -6.33
C PHE A 111 0.76 23.48 -6.89
N LYS A 112 1.84 23.79 -6.16
CA LYS A 112 2.90 24.69 -6.64
C LYS A 112 3.58 24.15 -7.90
N ALA A 113 3.77 22.84 -8.00
CA ALA A 113 4.35 22.21 -9.18
C ALA A 113 3.41 22.33 -10.38
N CYS A 114 2.10 22.10 -10.21
CA CYS A 114 1.11 22.26 -11.27
C CYS A 114 1.01 23.72 -11.74
N ARG A 115 0.97 24.69 -10.82
CA ARG A 115 0.95 26.12 -11.16
C ARG A 115 2.19 26.60 -11.92
N LYS A 116 3.36 26.01 -11.66
CA LYS A 116 4.57 26.33 -12.44
C LYS A 116 4.42 25.99 -13.93
N VAL A 117 3.60 24.98 -14.23
CA VAL A 117 3.37 24.49 -15.60
C VAL A 117 2.15 25.18 -16.23
N LEU A 118 1.03 25.27 -15.49
CA LEU A 118 -0.26 25.74 -16.00
C LEU A 118 -0.55 27.23 -15.74
N GLY A 119 0.24 27.90 -14.92
CA GLY A 119 -0.03 29.25 -14.45
C GLY A 119 -1.00 29.27 -13.27
N ASP A 120 -2.07 30.05 -13.37
CA ASP A 120 -3.08 30.15 -12.31
C ASP A 120 -4.04 28.97 -12.36
N VAL A 121 -4.23 28.33 -11.21
CA VAL A 121 -5.07 27.14 -11.04
C VAL A 121 -6.02 27.41 -9.86
N PRO A 122 -7.34 27.26 -10.05
CA PRO A 122 -8.32 27.48 -8.99
C PRO A 122 -8.12 26.49 -7.84
N SER A 123 -8.39 26.91 -6.60
CA SER A 123 -8.22 26.05 -5.44
C SER A 123 -9.06 26.47 -4.23
N VAL A 124 -9.36 25.49 -3.39
CA VAL A 124 -10.02 25.66 -2.08
C VAL A 124 -9.08 25.15 -0.99
N THR A 125 -8.89 25.90 0.08
CA THR A 125 -8.10 25.48 1.25
C THR A 125 -9.01 25.36 2.47
N LYS A 126 -9.13 24.16 3.04
CA LYS A 126 -9.98 23.88 4.20
C LYS A 126 -9.48 22.63 4.92
N ASN A 127 -9.75 22.52 6.23
CA ASN A 127 -9.41 21.35 7.05
C ASN A 127 -7.95 20.90 6.92
N HIS A 128 -6.99 21.85 7.00
CA HIS A 128 -5.55 21.59 6.84
C HIS A 128 -5.13 20.89 5.53
N GLY A 129 -5.96 20.98 4.49
CA GLY A 129 -5.65 20.49 3.14
C GLY A 129 -6.00 21.49 2.06
N ARG A 130 -5.80 21.07 0.81
CA ARG A 130 -6.08 21.86 -0.39
C ARG A 130 -6.75 20.96 -1.42
N MET A 131 -7.72 21.52 -2.12
CA MET A 131 -8.25 21.00 -3.37
C MET A 131 -7.93 21.99 -4.49
N PHE A 132 -7.57 21.51 -5.67
CA PHE A 132 -7.41 22.33 -6.86
C PHE A 132 -7.81 21.53 -8.10
N TRP A 133 -8.11 22.20 -9.20
CA TRP A 133 -8.56 21.51 -10.41
C TRP A 133 -8.14 22.25 -11.68
N PHE A 134 -8.06 21.50 -12.78
CA PHE A 134 -7.66 22.01 -14.09
C PHE A 134 -8.21 21.08 -15.19
N GLU A 135 -8.26 21.60 -16.42
CA GLU A 135 -8.76 20.86 -17.60
C GLU A 135 -7.70 19.92 -18.17
N ARG A 136 -8.13 18.98 -19.01
CA ARG A 136 -7.29 18.06 -19.77
C ARG A 136 -6.08 18.76 -20.41
N THR A 137 -4.91 18.16 -20.27
CA THR A 137 -3.67 18.71 -20.81
C THR A 137 -2.59 17.63 -20.97
N ASP A 138 -1.66 17.83 -21.90
CA ASP A 138 -0.48 16.99 -22.04
C ASP A 138 0.79 17.62 -21.43
N ALA A 139 0.67 18.77 -20.75
CA ALA A 139 1.78 19.53 -20.19
C ALA A 139 2.55 18.79 -19.06
N PHE A 140 2.00 17.69 -18.54
CA PHE A 140 2.60 16.86 -17.49
C PHE A 140 3.23 15.56 -18.03
N ARG A 141 3.49 15.45 -19.33
CA ARG A 141 4.09 14.25 -19.94
C ARG A 141 5.37 13.78 -19.25
N ASP A 142 6.23 14.71 -18.84
CA ASP A 142 7.50 14.42 -18.14
C ASP A 142 7.31 13.92 -16.68
N TRP A 143 6.07 13.92 -16.18
CA TRP A 143 5.75 13.38 -14.86
C TRP A 143 5.22 11.95 -14.92
N MET A 144 4.99 11.41 -16.11
CA MET A 144 4.58 10.02 -16.28
C MET A 144 5.59 9.07 -15.63
N SER A 145 5.08 8.04 -14.96
CA SER A 145 5.93 6.99 -14.43
C SER A 145 6.53 6.18 -15.59
N GLU A 146 7.81 5.86 -15.48
CA GLU A 146 8.49 4.93 -16.39
C GLU A 146 8.27 3.46 -15.98
N GLY A 147 7.47 3.21 -14.94
CA GLY A 147 7.23 1.87 -14.40
C GLY A 147 8.39 1.35 -13.55
N PRO A 148 8.37 0.05 -13.20
CA PRO A 148 9.42 -0.57 -12.41
C PRO A 148 10.80 -0.49 -13.07
N LYS A 149 11.83 -0.18 -12.28
CA LYS A 149 13.23 -0.11 -12.72
C LYS A 149 14.14 -0.81 -11.73
N VAL A 150 15.24 -1.37 -12.22
CA VAL A 150 16.26 -1.97 -11.36
C VAL A 150 16.98 -0.87 -10.57
N GLY A 151 16.82 -0.90 -9.25
CA GLY A 151 17.54 -0.02 -8.33
C GLY A 151 18.99 -0.45 -8.11
N ALA A 152 19.79 0.36 -7.40
CA ALA A 152 21.20 0.06 -7.11
C ALA A 152 21.41 -1.24 -6.30
N HIS A 153 20.36 -1.72 -5.63
CA HIS A 153 20.34 -2.99 -4.89
C HIS A 153 20.08 -4.22 -5.79
N GLY A 154 19.86 -4.02 -7.09
CA GLY A 154 19.68 -5.12 -8.06
C GLY A 154 18.26 -5.66 -8.17
N PHE A 155 17.27 -5.01 -7.54
CA PHE A 155 15.86 -5.39 -7.64
C PHE A 155 15.07 -4.32 -8.39
N PHE A 156 14.05 -4.73 -9.14
CA PHE A 156 13.01 -3.87 -9.65
C PHE A 156 12.21 -3.24 -8.49
N THR A 157 12.08 -1.92 -8.52
CA THR A 157 11.22 -1.12 -7.65
C THR A 157 10.56 0.00 -8.46
N THR A 158 9.56 0.66 -7.90
CA THR A 158 8.89 1.80 -8.53
C THR A 158 8.52 2.86 -7.50
N ALA A 159 8.32 4.10 -7.93
CA ALA A 159 7.96 5.18 -7.03
C ALA A 159 6.60 4.93 -6.35
N GLY A 160 6.54 5.10 -5.03
CA GLY A 160 5.29 5.00 -4.26
C GLY A 160 5.11 3.71 -3.47
N ILE A 161 6.02 2.73 -3.62
CA ILE A 161 6.04 1.52 -2.79
C ILE A 161 7.05 1.65 -1.63
N PHE A 162 6.94 0.78 -0.63
CA PHE A 162 7.82 0.81 0.55
C PHE A 162 9.28 0.49 0.18
N SER A 163 10.21 1.26 0.74
CA SER A 163 11.66 1.09 0.59
C SER A 163 12.14 1.01 -0.88
N ASP A 164 11.51 1.77 -1.78
CA ASP A 164 11.80 1.77 -3.22
C ASP A 164 13.24 2.14 -3.59
N GLY A 165 13.94 2.93 -2.75
CA GLY A 165 15.31 3.38 -3.00
C GLY A 165 16.44 2.58 -2.34
N ALA A 166 16.15 1.71 -1.38
CA ALA A 166 17.16 0.96 -0.64
C ALA A 166 16.55 -0.30 0.01
N ILE A 167 17.36 -1.33 0.28
CA ILE A 167 16.92 -2.46 1.10
C ILE A 167 16.58 -2.00 2.53
N ASP A 168 15.41 -2.39 3.02
CA ASP A 168 15.01 -2.12 4.41
C ASP A 168 15.93 -2.85 5.41
N LYS A 169 16.35 -2.13 6.45
CA LYS A 169 17.30 -2.65 7.45
C LYS A 169 16.67 -3.74 8.31
N GLY A 170 15.37 -3.66 8.58
CA GLY A 170 14.64 -4.69 9.31
C GLY A 170 14.56 -5.97 8.49
N SER A 171 14.15 -5.88 7.22
CA SER A 171 14.12 -7.02 6.30
C SER A 171 15.50 -7.66 6.10
N ALA A 172 16.56 -6.87 5.92
CA ALA A 172 17.92 -7.38 5.82
C ALA A 172 18.36 -8.15 7.08
N LEU A 173 18.08 -7.59 8.26
CA LEU A 173 18.37 -8.25 9.53
C LEU A 173 17.56 -9.54 9.70
N LEU A 174 16.28 -9.54 9.35
CA LEU A 174 15.45 -10.75 9.41
C LEU A 174 16.03 -11.86 8.54
N LEU A 175 16.37 -11.54 7.29
CA LEU A 175 16.93 -12.52 6.35
C LEU A 175 18.27 -13.09 6.83
N GLU A 176 19.12 -12.27 7.46
CA GLU A 176 20.38 -12.71 8.08
C GLU A 176 20.13 -13.72 9.22
N LYS A 177 19.07 -13.52 10.01
CA LYS A 177 18.75 -14.37 11.17
C LYS A 177 17.90 -15.59 10.84
N LEU A 178 17.31 -15.66 9.64
CA LEU A 178 16.62 -16.88 9.20
C LEU A 178 17.61 -18.05 9.11
N PRO A 179 17.24 -19.25 9.56
CA PRO A 179 18.07 -20.43 9.44
C PRO A 179 18.31 -20.78 7.97
N LYS A 180 19.43 -21.49 7.70
CA LYS A 180 19.74 -21.98 6.36
C LYS A 180 18.74 -23.01 5.85
N ASP A 181 18.16 -23.76 6.78
CA ASP A 181 17.13 -24.76 6.54
C ASP A 181 15.80 -24.23 7.08
N LEU A 182 14.83 -24.08 6.18
CA LEU A 182 13.49 -23.61 6.48
C LEU A 182 12.46 -24.70 6.17
N SER A 183 11.25 -24.51 6.68
CA SER A 183 10.14 -25.42 6.44
C SER A 183 9.68 -25.42 4.98
N ALA A 184 8.95 -26.47 4.59
CA ALA A 184 8.48 -26.69 3.22
C ALA A 184 7.57 -25.59 2.67
N LYS A 185 6.44 -25.31 3.33
CA LYS A 185 5.44 -24.34 2.86
C LYS A 185 5.50 -23.05 3.67
N ILE A 186 5.87 -21.95 3.03
CA ILE A 186 6.10 -20.66 3.71
C ILE A 186 5.20 -19.56 3.14
N ALA A 187 4.74 -18.65 3.99
CA ALA A 187 4.17 -17.37 3.57
C ALA A 187 5.11 -16.19 3.88
N ASP A 188 5.24 -15.24 2.96
CA ASP A 188 5.80 -13.91 3.19
C ASP A 188 4.64 -12.91 3.26
N LEU A 189 4.34 -12.39 4.45
CA LEU A 189 3.19 -11.50 4.69
C LEU A 189 3.64 -10.03 4.68
N GLY A 190 3.12 -9.26 3.72
CA GLY A 190 3.64 -7.93 3.41
C GLY A 190 4.96 -8.03 2.63
N ALA A 191 4.96 -8.85 1.58
CA ALA A 191 6.17 -9.23 0.85
C ALA A 191 6.86 -8.05 0.13
N GLY A 192 6.16 -6.94 -0.07
CA GLY A 192 6.63 -5.76 -0.78
C GLY A 192 7.09 -6.13 -2.19
N TRP A 193 8.24 -5.62 -2.59
CA TRP A 193 8.89 -5.94 -3.87
C TRP A 193 9.71 -7.25 -3.83
N GLY A 194 9.52 -8.10 -2.83
CA GLY A 194 10.03 -9.49 -2.83
C GLY A 194 11.45 -9.68 -2.29
N TYR A 195 12.03 -8.72 -1.57
CA TYR A 195 13.39 -8.85 -1.02
C TYR A 195 13.54 -10.05 -0.07
N LEU A 196 12.65 -10.16 0.93
CA LEU A 196 12.67 -11.27 1.89
C LEU A 196 12.41 -12.59 1.16
N SER A 197 11.39 -12.59 0.31
CA SER A 197 11.01 -13.73 -0.53
C SER A 197 12.17 -14.29 -1.35
N ALA A 198 12.95 -13.45 -2.03
CA ALA A 198 14.13 -13.90 -2.79
C ALA A 198 15.13 -14.62 -1.89
N GLY A 199 15.43 -14.06 -0.71
CA GLY A 199 16.34 -14.69 0.24
C GLY A 199 15.78 -15.93 0.95
N ILE A 200 14.45 -16.05 1.07
CA ILE A 200 13.77 -17.26 1.59
C ILE A 200 13.91 -18.39 0.58
N LEU A 201 13.73 -18.12 -0.71
CA LEU A 201 13.85 -19.12 -1.78
C LEU A 201 15.27 -19.70 -1.90
N ASP A 202 16.29 -18.95 -1.49
CA ASP A 202 17.68 -19.44 -1.41
C ASP A 202 17.93 -20.43 -0.24
N ARG A 203 16.94 -20.66 0.63
CA ARG A 203 17.07 -21.58 1.77
C ARG A 203 16.76 -23.02 1.38
N THR A 204 17.44 -23.97 2.04
CA THR A 204 17.12 -25.39 1.88
C THR A 204 15.77 -25.69 2.54
N GLY A 205 15.10 -26.72 2.05
CA GLY A 205 13.82 -27.18 2.60
C GLY A 205 12.59 -26.44 2.07
N VAL A 206 12.72 -25.26 1.47
CA VAL A 206 11.58 -24.51 0.90
C VAL A 206 11.06 -25.19 -0.37
N GLU A 207 9.84 -25.71 -0.30
CA GLU A 207 9.11 -26.34 -1.41
C GLU A 207 8.15 -25.37 -2.09
N SER A 208 7.54 -24.44 -1.34
CA SER A 208 6.66 -23.40 -1.88
C SER A 208 6.69 -22.14 -1.04
N LEU A 209 6.62 -20.98 -1.70
CA LEU A 209 6.54 -19.67 -1.07
C LEU A 209 5.30 -18.90 -1.57
N THR A 210 4.41 -18.52 -0.66
CA THR A 210 3.27 -17.65 -0.96
C THR A 210 3.60 -16.23 -0.53
N LEU A 211 3.65 -15.31 -1.49
CA LEU A 211 3.78 -13.88 -1.25
C LEU A 211 2.39 -13.26 -1.14
N VAL A 212 2.12 -12.60 -0.02
CA VAL A 212 0.89 -11.82 0.19
C VAL A 212 1.27 -10.35 0.31
N GLU A 213 0.80 -9.53 -0.61
CA GLU A 213 1.09 -8.10 -0.64
C GLU A 213 -0.17 -7.31 -0.98
N ALA A 214 -0.40 -6.23 -0.23
CA ALA A 214 -1.60 -5.41 -0.36
C ALA A 214 -1.45 -4.35 -1.47
N GLU A 215 -0.23 -3.89 -1.77
CA GLU A 215 0.02 -2.91 -2.82
C GLU A 215 0.44 -3.59 -4.13
N GLU A 216 -0.43 -3.54 -5.14
CA GLU A 216 -0.23 -4.19 -6.44
C GLU A 216 1.07 -3.74 -7.10
N MET A 217 1.42 -2.45 -7.01
CA MET A 217 2.67 -1.94 -7.59
C MET A 217 3.90 -2.60 -6.96
N ALA A 218 3.84 -2.97 -5.69
CA ALA A 218 4.91 -3.69 -5.01
C ALA A 218 4.93 -5.17 -5.42
N LEU A 219 3.76 -5.80 -5.50
CA LEU A 219 3.62 -7.18 -5.96
C LEU A 219 4.10 -7.36 -7.40
N ASP A 220 3.83 -6.41 -8.29
CA ASP A 220 4.32 -6.44 -9.67
C ASP A 220 5.84 -6.31 -9.74
N CYS A 221 6.45 -5.51 -8.87
CA CYS A 221 7.90 -5.53 -8.70
C CYS A 221 8.41 -6.89 -8.19
N ALA A 222 7.71 -7.52 -7.24
CA ALA A 222 8.06 -8.85 -6.75
C ALA A 222 8.02 -9.92 -7.86
N LYS A 223 7.02 -9.88 -8.74
CA LYS A 223 6.91 -10.77 -9.91
C LYS A 223 8.07 -10.60 -10.89
N LEU A 224 8.63 -9.39 -11.01
CA LEU A 224 9.83 -9.13 -11.83
C LEU A 224 11.11 -9.60 -11.14
N ASN A 225 11.17 -9.54 -9.81
CA ASN A 225 12.33 -9.90 -9.01
C ASN A 225 12.46 -11.41 -8.76
N ILE A 226 11.34 -12.12 -8.76
CA ILE A 226 11.27 -13.54 -8.39
C ILE A 226 10.70 -14.31 -9.57
N THR A 227 11.59 -15.05 -10.24
CA THR A 227 11.24 -15.93 -11.37
C THR A 227 11.26 -17.42 -10.97
N ASP A 228 11.29 -17.71 -9.68
CA ASP A 228 11.31 -19.08 -9.15
C ASP A 228 9.89 -19.67 -9.17
N ASP A 229 9.72 -20.84 -9.78
CA ASP A 229 8.41 -21.49 -9.95
C ASP A 229 7.78 -21.95 -8.62
N ARG A 230 8.54 -21.95 -7.51
CA ARG A 230 8.01 -22.21 -6.16
C ARG A 230 7.20 -21.04 -5.60
N ALA A 231 7.28 -19.85 -6.21
CA ALA A 231 6.64 -18.64 -5.72
C ALA A 231 5.21 -18.47 -6.27
N SER A 232 4.26 -18.18 -5.39
CA SER A 232 2.89 -17.74 -5.74
C SER A 232 2.63 -16.32 -5.23
N PHE A 233 1.95 -15.51 -6.03
CA PHE A 233 1.78 -14.07 -5.77
C PHE A 233 0.30 -13.75 -5.54
N HIS A 234 -0.02 -13.15 -4.40
CA HIS A 234 -1.38 -12.82 -4.01
C HIS A 234 -1.50 -11.33 -3.69
N TRP A 235 -2.28 -10.61 -4.51
CA TRP A 235 -2.72 -9.25 -4.20
C TRP A 235 -3.88 -9.31 -3.22
N ALA A 236 -3.60 -9.12 -1.93
CA ALA A 236 -4.57 -9.31 -0.87
C ALA A 236 -4.15 -8.60 0.43
N ASP A 237 -5.13 -8.32 1.28
CA ASP A 237 -4.87 -7.92 2.65
C ASP A 237 -4.42 -9.12 3.50
N ALA A 238 -3.17 -9.11 3.96
CA ALA A 238 -2.64 -10.17 4.82
C ALA A 238 -3.42 -10.36 6.13
N ARG A 239 -4.20 -9.38 6.59
CA ARG A 239 -5.04 -9.48 7.81
C ARG A 239 -6.26 -10.38 7.61
N THR A 240 -6.80 -10.43 6.39
CA THR A 240 -8.03 -11.16 6.04
C THR A 240 -7.79 -12.30 5.05
N PHE A 241 -6.58 -12.41 4.49
CA PHE A 241 -6.20 -13.50 3.61
C PHE A 241 -6.45 -14.87 4.27
N GLU A 242 -6.96 -15.82 3.50
CA GLU A 242 -7.18 -17.20 3.93
C GLU A 242 -6.55 -18.14 2.91
N PRO A 243 -5.42 -18.80 3.24
CA PRO A 243 -4.78 -19.71 2.32
C PRO A 243 -5.58 -21.01 2.19
N PRO A 244 -5.55 -21.68 1.02
CA PRO A 244 -6.24 -22.96 0.83
C PRO A 244 -5.69 -24.07 1.73
N GLU A 245 -4.43 -23.97 2.13
CA GLU A 245 -3.78 -24.87 3.07
C GLU A 245 -2.97 -24.07 4.10
N LYS A 246 -2.81 -24.62 5.30
CA LYS A 246 -1.98 -24.00 6.34
C LYS A 246 -0.49 -24.11 6.02
N PHE A 247 0.26 -23.08 6.40
CA PHE A 247 1.71 -23.01 6.20
C PHE A 247 2.50 -23.67 7.34
N ASP A 248 3.71 -24.12 7.02
CA ASP A 248 4.69 -24.58 8.01
C ASP A 248 5.45 -23.40 8.64
N ALA A 249 5.60 -22.29 7.92
CA ALA A 249 6.15 -21.06 8.47
C ALA A 249 5.54 -19.79 7.83
N ALA A 250 5.61 -18.69 8.56
CA ALA A 250 5.30 -17.34 8.07
C ALA A 250 6.48 -16.42 8.39
N VAL A 251 6.88 -15.60 7.43
CA VAL A 251 7.93 -14.59 7.56
C VAL A 251 7.29 -13.22 7.30
N MET A 252 7.61 -12.21 8.11
CA MET A 252 7.06 -10.87 7.89
C MET A 252 7.89 -9.74 8.49
N ASN A 253 7.83 -8.59 7.81
CA ASN A 253 8.20 -7.28 8.34
C ASN A 253 6.96 -6.38 8.29
N PRO A 254 6.07 -6.44 9.30
CA PRO A 254 4.78 -5.77 9.23
C PRO A 254 4.92 -4.25 9.08
N PRO A 255 4.02 -3.61 8.32
CA PRO A 255 4.00 -2.15 8.22
C PRO A 255 3.77 -1.51 9.59
N PHE A 256 4.50 -0.44 9.87
CA PHE A 256 4.55 0.22 11.18
C PHE A 256 4.00 1.65 11.19
N HIS A 257 3.52 2.17 10.04
CA HIS A 257 2.86 3.48 9.95
C HIS A 257 1.70 3.49 8.95
N THR A 258 0.47 3.52 9.46
CA THR A 258 -0.72 4.00 8.75
C THR A 258 -1.21 5.33 9.34
N GLY A 259 -0.30 6.21 9.77
CA GLY A 259 -0.70 7.42 10.50
C GLY A 259 0.45 8.30 10.99
N ARG A 260 0.10 9.36 11.74
CA ARG A 260 1.03 10.30 12.40
C ARG A 260 1.60 9.75 13.71
N GLU A 261 0.91 8.81 14.32
CA GLU A 261 1.37 7.98 15.43
C GLU A 261 1.30 6.53 14.92
N GLY A 262 2.38 5.77 15.03
CA GLY A 262 2.40 4.38 14.55
C GLY A 262 1.30 3.59 15.23
N ASP A 263 0.31 3.12 14.48
CA ASP A 263 -0.78 2.31 15.01
C ASP A 263 -0.27 0.87 15.17
N PRO A 264 -0.06 0.38 16.41
CA PRO A 264 0.43 -0.98 16.62
C PRO A 264 -0.62 -2.02 16.21
N SER A 265 -1.91 -1.65 16.11
CA SER A 265 -3.00 -2.58 15.83
C SER A 265 -2.78 -3.35 14.53
N LEU A 266 -2.24 -2.68 13.50
CA LEU A 266 -1.96 -3.29 12.21
C LEU A 266 -0.95 -4.45 12.32
N GLY A 267 0.17 -4.25 13.02
CA GLY A 267 1.14 -5.32 13.25
C GLY A 267 0.59 -6.44 14.15
N GLN A 268 -0.27 -6.10 15.11
CA GLN A 268 -0.96 -7.10 15.94
C GLN A 268 -1.92 -7.96 15.11
N ASP A 269 -2.63 -7.37 14.15
CA ASP A 269 -3.51 -8.11 13.24
C ASP A 269 -2.73 -9.02 12.29
N PHE A 270 -1.55 -8.58 11.82
CA PHE A 270 -0.62 -9.44 11.09
C PHE A 270 -0.19 -10.66 11.94
N ILE A 271 0.14 -10.46 13.22
CA ILE A 271 0.50 -11.55 14.14
C ILE A 271 -0.66 -12.54 14.30
N ARG A 272 -1.87 -12.03 14.53
CA ARG A 272 -3.08 -12.87 14.65
C ARG A 272 -3.34 -13.64 13.35
N SER A 273 -3.20 -12.99 12.21
CA SER A 273 -3.40 -13.61 10.90
C SER A 273 -2.40 -14.72 10.64
N ALA A 274 -1.10 -14.46 10.87
CA ALA A 274 -0.07 -15.48 10.77
C ALA A 274 -0.38 -16.70 11.65
N ALA A 275 -0.80 -16.49 12.91
CA ALA A 275 -1.16 -17.60 13.79
C ALA A 275 -2.33 -18.45 13.25
N ARG A 276 -3.35 -17.84 12.65
CA ARG A 276 -4.48 -18.57 12.03
C ARG A 276 -4.04 -19.42 10.82
N MET A 277 -3.14 -18.87 10.01
CA MET A 277 -2.65 -19.49 8.77
C MET A 277 -1.63 -20.60 9.00
N LEU A 278 -1.03 -20.70 10.19
CA LEU A 278 0.00 -21.69 10.50
C LEU A 278 -0.58 -23.04 10.95
N LYS A 279 0.12 -24.12 10.59
CA LYS A 279 -0.11 -25.48 11.13
C LYS A 279 0.14 -25.52 12.65
N PRO A 280 -0.34 -26.54 13.38
CA PRO A 280 -0.13 -26.64 14.84
C PRO A 280 1.33 -26.59 15.32
N ASN A 281 2.29 -26.97 14.46
CA ASN A 281 3.72 -26.90 14.74
C ASN A 281 4.43 -25.78 13.96
N GLY A 282 3.68 -24.86 13.34
CA GLY A 282 4.23 -23.83 12.48
C GLY A 282 5.00 -22.75 13.24
N ASP A 283 5.91 -22.10 12.51
CA ASP A 283 6.79 -21.05 13.02
C ASP A 283 6.46 -19.69 12.39
N LEU A 284 6.39 -18.65 13.21
CA LEU A 284 6.42 -17.25 12.79
C LEU A 284 7.82 -16.68 12.98
N TRP A 285 8.34 -16.04 11.94
CA TRP A 285 9.55 -15.21 11.95
C TRP A 285 9.19 -13.77 11.64
N MET A 286 9.45 -12.87 12.59
CA MET A 286 9.05 -11.46 12.45
C MET A 286 10.18 -10.53 12.85
N VAL A 287 10.34 -9.44 12.09
CA VAL A 287 11.10 -8.26 12.52
C VAL A 287 10.15 -7.12 12.83
N ALA A 288 10.48 -6.35 13.86
CA ALA A 288 9.76 -5.13 14.21
C ALA A 288 10.69 -4.11 14.87
N ASN A 289 10.31 -2.83 14.82
CA ASN A 289 10.96 -1.81 15.64
C ASN A 289 10.85 -2.18 17.13
N ARG A 290 11.95 -2.02 17.87
CA ARG A 290 12.07 -2.51 19.25
C ARG A 290 11.00 -1.96 20.19
N HIS A 291 10.57 -0.72 20.01
CA HIS A 291 9.59 -0.04 20.86
C HIS A 291 8.12 -0.47 20.64
N LEU A 292 7.82 -1.21 19.57
CA LEU A 292 6.43 -1.59 19.25
C LEU A 292 5.91 -2.67 20.21
N PRO A 293 4.72 -2.53 20.81
CA PRO A 293 4.23 -3.41 21.88
C PRO A 293 3.56 -4.69 21.31
N TYR A 294 4.36 -5.63 20.78
CA TYR A 294 3.85 -6.84 20.13
C TYR A 294 3.93 -8.09 21.00
N GLU A 295 4.67 -8.05 22.11
CA GLU A 295 4.91 -9.18 23.00
C GLU A 295 3.61 -9.77 23.56
N ALA A 296 2.65 -8.92 23.94
CA ALA A 296 1.36 -9.36 24.46
C ALA A 296 0.59 -10.19 23.41
N THR A 297 0.44 -9.65 22.20
CA THR A 297 -0.25 -10.33 21.09
C THR A 297 0.47 -11.62 20.69
N ILE A 298 1.81 -11.62 20.62
CA ILE A 298 2.57 -12.84 20.31
C ILE A 298 2.32 -13.91 21.38
N ASN A 299 2.36 -13.56 22.66
CA ASN A 299 2.11 -14.50 23.76
C ASN A 299 0.65 -14.98 23.78
N GLU A 300 -0.30 -14.17 23.31
CA GLU A 300 -1.70 -14.55 23.16
C GLU A 300 -1.87 -15.57 22.02
N CYS A 301 -1.14 -15.41 20.92
CA CYS A 301 -1.26 -16.22 19.71
C CYS A 301 -0.35 -17.46 19.65
N PHE A 302 0.72 -17.56 20.43
CA PHE A 302 1.71 -18.65 20.34
C PHE A 302 2.05 -19.28 21.69
N GLN A 303 2.36 -20.58 21.69
CA GLN A 303 2.74 -21.30 22.91
C GLN A 303 4.21 -21.09 23.28
N LYS A 304 5.08 -20.92 22.28
CA LYS A 304 6.53 -20.76 22.49
C LYS A 304 7.00 -19.49 21.79
N VAL A 305 7.71 -18.65 22.52
CA VAL A 305 8.36 -17.45 21.99
C VAL A 305 9.84 -17.54 22.33
N ALA A 306 10.69 -17.49 21.32
CA ALA A 306 12.14 -17.46 21.47
C ALA A 306 12.65 -16.11 20.94
N PRO A 307 13.27 -15.27 21.78
CA PRO A 307 13.94 -14.08 21.28
C PRO A 307 15.13 -14.52 20.41
N VAL A 308 15.23 -13.92 19.23
CA VAL A 308 16.40 -14.04 18.37
C VAL A 308 17.19 -12.75 18.51
N GLU A 309 18.52 -12.84 18.46
CA GLU A 309 19.37 -11.67 18.57
C GLU A 309 19.00 -10.64 17.48
N GLY A 310 18.56 -9.46 17.94
CA GLY A 310 18.21 -8.34 17.08
C GLY A 310 19.33 -7.30 17.01
N SER A 311 18.97 -6.04 16.78
CA SER A 311 19.90 -4.90 16.82
C SER A 311 19.41 -3.81 17.77
N ALA A 312 20.14 -2.70 17.89
CA ALA A 312 19.69 -1.56 18.71
C ALA A 312 18.29 -1.04 18.30
N GLY A 313 17.98 -1.02 17.00
CA GLY A 313 16.70 -0.51 16.49
C GLY A 313 15.60 -1.55 16.33
N PHE A 314 15.96 -2.83 16.11
CA PHE A 314 15.02 -3.87 15.73
C PHE A 314 15.06 -5.07 16.68
N LYS A 315 13.90 -5.70 16.87
CA LYS A 315 13.78 -7.02 17.50
C LYS A 315 13.38 -8.06 16.47
N ILE A 316 13.95 -9.26 16.60
CA ILE A 316 13.58 -10.44 15.82
C ILE A 316 12.86 -11.40 16.76
N VAL A 317 11.70 -11.87 16.33
CA VAL A 317 10.86 -12.81 17.08
C VAL A 317 10.77 -14.09 16.29
N LYS A 318 11.09 -15.21 16.95
CA LYS A 318 10.61 -16.54 16.54
C LYS A 318 9.49 -16.95 17.49
N ALA A 319 8.30 -17.18 16.96
CA ALA A 319 7.19 -17.73 17.73
C ALA A 319 6.72 -19.05 17.09
N SER A 320 6.42 -20.06 17.90
CA SER A 320 6.13 -21.42 17.42
C SER A 320 4.88 -21.96 18.09
N ARG A 321 4.25 -22.92 17.41
CA ARG A 321 3.03 -23.60 17.89
C ARG A 321 1.91 -22.60 18.13
N PRO A 322 1.25 -22.12 17.06
CA PRO A 322 0.12 -21.21 17.20
C PRO A 322 -0.94 -21.82 18.14
N LYS A 323 -1.51 -20.97 18.98
CA LYS A 323 -2.66 -21.28 19.81
C LYS A 323 -3.89 -21.19 18.91
N GLY A 324 -4.48 -22.34 18.63
CA GLY A 324 -5.82 -22.46 18.05
C GLY A 324 -6.86 -22.35 19.14
#